data_AF-A0A4P5SV54-F1
#
_entry.id   AF-A0A4P5SV54-F1
#
_cell.length_a   1.000
_cell.length_b   1.000
_cell.length_c   1.000
_cell.angle_alpha   90.00
_cell.angle_beta   90.00
_cell.angle_gamma   90.00
#
_symmetry.space_group_name_H-M   'P 1'
#
loop_
_entity.id
_entity.type
_entity.pdbx_description
1 polymer ?
#
loop_
_entity_poly.entity_id
_entity_poly.type
_entity_poly.pdbx_seq_one_letter_code
_entity_poly.pdbx_strand_id
1 'polypeptide(L)'
;MFKRSGKPSDKFASPFANEKAARAANGGAYPPDMSVLVKARAGGPDYIYSILMGYDDKPPKGVKLDDGVYYNKYMSGNKIKMAKPLNKDSVNYSDGTVATQEQLSKDVVTFLTWASEPTLEARKRIGFKTVIYLLILTVLVYLVKKKIWLRIEPKV
;
A
#
# COMPACT_ATOMS: atom_id res chain seq x y z
N MET A 1 9.45 32.06 -15.81
CA MET A 1 9.58 30.59 -15.71
C MET A 1 9.00 29.99 -17.00
N PHE A 2 9.70 29.08 -17.70
CA PHE A 2 9.22 28.50 -18.96
C PHE A 2 8.81 27.03 -18.77
N LYS A 3 7.83 26.56 -19.56
CA LYS A 3 7.41 25.14 -19.58
C LYS A 3 8.31 24.36 -20.54
N ARG A 4 8.66 23.13 -20.18
CA ARG A 4 9.40 22.20 -21.04
C ARG A 4 8.74 20.83 -21.03
N SER A 5 9.05 20.01 -22.04
CA SER A 5 8.65 18.60 -22.03
C SER A 5 9.31 17.85 -20.87
N GLY A 6 8.59 16.86 -20.35
CA GLY A 6 9.05 15.99 -19.26
C GLY A 6 10.19 15.09 -19.69
N LYS A 7 11.06 14.75 -18.74
CA LYS A 7 12.17 13.80 -18.89
C LYS A 7 12.02 12.67 -17.87
N PRO A 8 12.61 11.48 -18.09
CA PRO A 8 12.55 10.38 -17.13
C PRO A 8 13.11 10.68 -15.72
N SER A 9 13.96 11.70 -15.60
CA SER A 9 14.49 12.16 -14.30
C SER A 9 13.52 13.08 -13.54
N ASP A 10 12.44 13.53 -14.16
CA ASP A 10 11.41 14.34 -13.50
C ASP A 10 10.53 13.47 -12.60
N LYS A 11 10.09 14.06 -11.48
CA LYS A 11 9.08 13.44 -10.61
C LYS A 11 7.70 13.55 -11.24
N PHE A 12 6.77 12.73 -10.75
CA PHE A 12 5.36 12.89 -11.09
C PHE A 12 4.88 14.28 -10.66
N ALA A 13 4.17 14.96 -11.55
CA ALA A 13 3.65 16.29 -11.28
C ALA A 13 2.50 16.22 -10.27
N SER A 14 2.49 17.13 -9.30
CA SER A 14 1.37 17.28 -8.38
C SER A 14 0.12 17.78 -9.13
N PRO A 15 -1.07 17.24 -8.86
CA PRO A 15 -2.32 17.73 -9.45
C PRO A 15 -2.71 19.12 -8.94
N PHE A 16 -2.22 19.50 -7.75
CA PHE A 16 -2.51 20.81 -7.14
C PHE A 16 -1.22 21.57 -6.83
N ALA A 17 -1.27 22.89 -6.96
CA ALA A 17 -0.14 23.76 -6.65
C ALA A 17 0.22 23.76 -5.15
N ASN A 18 -0.78 23.56 -4.28
CA ASN A 18 -0.62 23.53 -2.83
C ASN A 18 -1.85 22.88 -2.14
N GLU A 19 -1.74 22.67 -0.83
CA GLU A 19 -2.80 22.06 -0.01
C GLU A 19 -4.12 22.85 -0.02
N LYS A 20 -4.07 24.19 0.02
CA LYS A 20 -5.28 25.03 0.02
C LYS A 20 -6.08 24.82 -1.27
N ALA A 21 -5.41 24.80 -2.41
CA ALA A 21 -6.04 24.52 -3.70
C ALA A 21 -6.64 23.10 -3.75
N ALA A 22 -5.93 22.11 -3.21
CA ALA A 22 -6.44 20.75 -3.12
C ALA A 22 -7.70 20.64 -2.25
N ARG A 23 -7.72 21.29 -1.07
CA ARG A 23 -8.89 21.31 -0.18
C ARG A 23 -10.07 22.04 -0.80
N ALA A 24 -9.83 23.17 -1.45
CA ALA A 24 -10.87 23.92 -2.14
C ALA A 24 -11.56 23.09 -3.23
N ALA A 25 -10.79 22.30 -3.99
CA ALA A 25 -11.31 21.45 -5.06
C ALA A 25 -12.06 20.19 -4.56
N ASN A 26 -11.88 19.78 -3.30
CA ASN A 26 -12.39 18.50 -2.77
C ASN A 26 -13.28 18.69 -1.52
N GLY A 27 -14.09 19.76 -1.47
CA GLY A 27 -15.06 19.96 -0.37
C GLY A 27 -14.42 20.05 1.02
N GLY A 28 -13.22 20.66 1.08
CA GLY A 28 -12.42 20.84 2.29
C GLY A 28 -11.52 19.63 2.65
N ALA A 29 -11.70 18.48 2.00
CA ALA A 29 -10.85 17.31 2.20
C ALA A 29 -9.52 17.49 1.47
N TYR A 30 -8.43 16.99 2.06
CA TYR A 30 -7.13 16.96 1.41
C TYR A 30 -6.81 15.54 0.95
N PRO A 31 -6.72 15.28 -0.36
CA PRO A 31 -6.26 14.00 -0.87
C PRO A 31 -4.83 13.72 -0.38
N PRO A 32 -4.57 12.59 0.30
CA PRO A 32 -3.23 12.26 0.77
C PRO A 32 -2.31 11.91 -0.41
N ASP A 33 -1.01 12.17 -0.25
CA ASP A 33 0.00 11.66 -1.17
C ASP A 33 0.02 10.12 -1.16
N MET A 34 0.10 9.53 -2.35
CA MET A 34 -0.02 8.09 -2.51
C MET A 34 1.32 7.36 -2.50
N SER A 35 2.45 8.06 -2.46
CA SER A 35 3.79 7.47 -2.62
C SER A 35 4.13 6.44 -1.54
N VAL A 36 3.61 6.62 -0.32
CA VAL A 36 3.83 5.74 0.83
C VAL A 36 2.54 5.22 1.45
N LEU A 37 1.42 5.35 0.75
CA LEU A 37 0.08 5.14 1.32
C LEU A 37 -0.12 3.73 1.87
N VAL A 38 0.41 2.72 1.18
CA VAL A 38 0.33 1.31 1.60
C VAL A 38 1.01 1.11 2.95
N LYS A 39 2.16 1.74 3.19
CA LYS A 39 2.86 1.62 4.48
C LYS A 39 2.29 2.51 5.57
N ALA A 40 1.59 3.59 5.18
CA ALA A 40 1.02 4.57 6.10
C ALA A 40 -0.37 4.17 6.64
N ARG A 41 -0.90 2.99 6.28
CA ARG A 41 -2.20 2.49 6.73
C ARG A 41 -2.08 1.08 7.29
N ALA A 42 -2.77 0.84 8.41
CA ALA A 42 -2.91 -0.51 8.96
C ALA A 42 -3.66 -1.39 7.94
N GLY A 43 -3.26 -2.66 7.82
CA GLY A 43 -3.76 -3.57 6.80
C GLY A 43 -3.10 -3.41 5.42
N GLY A 44 -2.30 -2.37 5.22
CA GLY A 44 -1.48 -2.19 4.03
C GLY A 44 -2.23 -2.30 2.71
N PRO A 45 -1.81 -3.18 1.78
CA PRO A 45 -2.45 -3.30 0.47
C PRO A 45 -3.91 -3.78 0.59
N ASP A 46 -4.19 -4.69 1.53
CA ASP A 46 -5.53 -5.25 1.71
C ASP A 46 -6.53 -4.17 2.13
N TYR A 47 -6.12 -3.24 3.00
CA TYR A 47 -6.94 -2.12 3.39
C TYR A 47 -7.31 -1.23 2.19
N ILE A 48 -6.35 -0.86 1.35
CA ILE A 48 -6.62 0.00 0.20
C ILE A 48 -7.51 -0.73 -0.82
N TYR A 49 -7.26 -2.02 -1.07
CA TYR A 49 -8.11 -2.84 -1.92
C TYR A 49 -9.55 -2.89 -1.39
N SER A 50 -9.72 -3.14 -0.10
CA SER A 50 -11.03 -3.15 0.56
C SER A 50 -11.72 -1.79 0.46
N ILE A 51 -11.01 -0.67 0.62
CA ILE A 51 -11.59 0.67 0.42
C ILE A 51 -12.11 0.83 -1.01
N LEU A 52 -11.33 0.48 -2.03
CA LEU A 52 -11.73 0.61 -3.44
C LEU A 52 -12.94 -0.26 -3.79
N MET A 53 -13.06 -1.44 -3.18
CA MET A 53 -14.19 -2.36 -3.35
C MET A 53 -15.37 -2.09 -2.41
N GLY A 54 -15.18 -1.26 -1.37
CA GLY A 54 -16.09 -1.13 -0.24
C GLY A 54 -17.14 -0.02 -0.35
N TYR A 55 -17.25 0.60 -1.52
CA TYR A 55 -18.29 1.59 -1.81
C TYR A 55 -19.64 0.91 -1.99
N ASP A 56 -20.65 1.40 -1.28
CA ASP A 56 -22.04 0.98 -1.42
C ASP A 56 -22.89 2.24 -1.67
N ASP A 57 -23.74 2.17 -2.69
CA ASP A 57 -24.64 3.26 -3.06
C ASP A 57 -25.76 3.44 -2.02
N LYS A 58 -26.07 2.40 -1.24
CA LYS A 58 -27.12 2.41 -0.23
C LYS A 58 -26.52 2.28 1.17
N PRO A 59 -26.35 3.38 1.91
CA PRO A 59 -25.90 3.29 3.28
C PRO A 59 -26.90 2.50 4.15
N PRO A 60 -26.44 1.78 5.19
CA PRO A 60 -27.32 1.08 6.12
C PRO A 60 -28.36 2.00 6.75
N LYS A 61 -29.51 1.43 7.13
CA LYS A 61 -30.61 2.18 7.79
C LYS A 61 -30.07 2.97 8.99
N GLY A 62 -30.35 4.27 9.02
CA GLY A 62 -29.95 5.18 10.10
C GLY A 62 -28.66 5.97 9.86
N VAL A 63 -27.89 5.67 8.81
CA VAL A 63 -26.69 6.43 8.46
C VAL A 63 -27.08 7.67 7.64
N LYS A 64 -26.93 8.85 8.24
CA LYS A 64 -27.03 10.14 7.52
C LYS A 64 -25.65 10.55 7.02
N LEU A 65 -25.57 10.81 5.72
CA LEU A 65 -24.37 11.32 5.04
C LEU A 65 -24.57 12.81 4.76
N ASP A 66 -23.52 13.59 5.02
CA ASP A 66 -23.49 14.99 4.62
C ASP A 66 -23.19 15.10 3.12
N ASP A 67 -23.45 16.25 2.52
CA ASP A 67 -23.15 16.47 1.12
C ASP A 67 -21.65 16.31 0.82
N GLY A 68 -21.33 15.63 -0.29
CA GLY A 68 -19.96 15.24 -0.66
C GLY A 68 -19.31 14.18 0.25
N VAL A 69 -20.06 13.54 1.15
CA VAL A 69 -19.60 12.40 1.96
C VAL A 69 -20.26 11.11 1.48
N TYR A 70 -19.44 10.10 1.18
CA TYR A 70 -19.85 8.80 0.68
C TYR A 70 -19.74 7.75 1.78
N TYR A 71 -20.58 6.72 1.68
CA TYR A 71 -20.47 5.56 2.55
C TYR A 71 -19.40 4.60 2.03
N ASN A 72 -18.55 4.11 2.93
CA ASN A 72 -17.59 3.07 2.63
C ASN A 72 -17.48 2.11 3.82
N LYS A 73 -17.65 0.81 3.58
CA LYS A 73 -17.69 -0.21 4.64
C LYS A 73 -16.40 -0.32 5.46
N TYR A 74 -15.25 -0.03 4.85
CA TYR A 74 -13.93 -0.27 5.46
C TYR A 74 -13.25 1.01 5.96
N MET A 75 -13.76 2.18 5.57
CA MET A 75 -13.26 3.45 6.08
C MET A 75 -13.62 3.60 7.56
N SER A 76 -12.72 4.17 8.36
CA SER A 76 -13.02 4.49 9.76
C SER A 76 -14.23 5.43 9.85
N GLY A 77 -15.22 5.06 10.66
CA GLY A 77 -16.49 5.79 10.78
C GLY A 77 -17.42 5.63 9.58
N ASN A 78 -17.09 4.75 8.63
CA ASN A 78 -17.83 4.40 7.43
C ASN A 78 -18.19 5.57 6.50
N LYS A 79 -17.50 6.70 6.65
CA LYS A 79 -17.72 7.94 5.90
C LYS A 79 -16.42 8.37 5.23
N ILE A 80 -16.48 8.66 3.93
CA ILE A 80 -15.31 9.07 3.14
C ILE A 80 -15.65 10.26 2.23
N LYS A 81 -14.79 11.27 2.17
CA LYS A 81 -14.90 12.42 1.24
C LYS A 81 -14.22 12.16 -0.11
N MET A 82 -14.32 10.93 -0.60
CA MET A 82 -13.78 10.49 -1.88
C MET A 82 -14.89 9.73 -2.59
N ALA A 83 -15.34 10.24 -3.74
CA ALA A 83 -16.28 9.53 -4.59
C ALA A 83 -15.69 8.19 -5.05
N LYS A 84 -16.54 7.23 -5.42
CA LYS A 84 -16.11 5.93 -5.96
C LYS A 84 -15.18 6.17 -7.17
N PRO A 85 -13.87 5.84 -7.08
CA PRO A 85 -12.90 6.27 -8.09
C PRO A 85 -12.82 5.32 -9.28
N LEU A 86 -13.25 4.06 -9.12
CA LEU A 86 -13.13 3.01 -10.13
C LEU A 86 -14.51 2.52 -10.55
N ASN A 87 -14.74 2.50 -11.86
CA ASN A 87 -15.93 1.92 -12.48
C ASN A 87 -15.50 0.81 -13.44
N LYS A 88 -16.40 -0.13 -13.69
CA LYS A 88 -16.15 -1.18 -14.69
C LYS A 88 -15.91 -0.53 -16.06
N ASP A 89 -14.93 -1.05 -16.79
CA ASP A 89 -14.56 -0.64 -18.16
C ASP A 89 -14.13 0.84 -18.28
N SER A 90 -13.66 1.46 -17.18
CA SER A 90 -13.20 2.86 -17.19
C SER A 90 -11.85 3.09 -17.86
N VAL A 91 -11.10 2.02 -18.13
CA VAL A 91 -9.75 2.07 -18.73
C VAL A 91 -9.61 0.91 -19.72
N ASN A 92 -8.91 1.14 -20.83
CA ASN A 92 -8.52 0.07 -21.76
C ASN A 92 -7.08 -0.34 -21.47
N TYR A 93 -6.86 -1.60 -21.09
CA TYR A 93 -5.52 -2.13 -20.91
C TYR A 93 -4.83 -2.38 -22.25
N SER A 94 -3.53 -2.08 -22.33
CA SER A 94 -2.72 -2.27 -23.54
C SER A 94 -2.47 -3.74 -23.89
N ASP A 95 -2.63 -4.65 -22.93
CA ASP A 95 -2.44 -6.09 -23.09
C ASP A 95 -3.75 -6.85 -23.36
N GLY A 96 -4.88 -6.14 -23.46
CA GLY A 96 -6.21 -6.72 -23.67
C GLY A 96 -6.88 -7.26 -22.40
N THR A 97 -6.33 -7.03 -21.21
CA THR A 97 -6.97 -7.39 -19.94
C THR A 97 -8.34 -6.70 -19.79
N VAL A 98 -9.34 -7.44 -19.28
CA VAL A 98 -10.68 -6.90 -19.04
C VAL A 98 -10.66 -6.02 -17.78
N ALA A 99 -11.08 -4.76 -17.91
CA ALA A 99 -11.05 -3.78 -16.83
C ALA A 99 -12.26 -3.89 -15.89
N THR A 100 -12.35 -5.01 -15.15
CA THR A 100 -13.30 -5.11 -14.04
C THR A 100 -12.86 -4.25 -12.85
N GLN A 101 -13.79 -3.92 -11.95
CA GLN A 101 -13.46 -3.12 -10.76
C GLN A 101 -12.44 -3.84 -9.87
N GLU A 102 -12.55 -5.17 -9.74
CA GLU A 102 -11.61 -6.01 -8.98
C GLU A 102 -10.22 -5.96 -9.60
N GLN A 103 -10.14 -6.07 -10.93
CA GLN A 103 -8.88 -6.05 -11.66
C GLN A 103 -8.19 -4.69 -11.52
N LEU A 104 -8.91 -3.59 -11.77
CA LEU A 104 -8.41 -2.23 -11.60
C LEU A 104 -7.93 -1.98 -10.16
N SER A 105 -8.71 -2.42 -9.17
CA SER A 105 -8.36 -2.26 -7.76
C SER A 105 -7.09 -3.03 -7.41
N LYS A 106 -6.96 -4.26 -7.89
CA LYS A 106 -5.79 -5.11 -7.68
C LYS A 106 -4.53 -4.50 -8.30
N ASP A 107 -4.63 -3.99 -9.52
CA ASP A 107 -3.46 -3.44 -10.23
C ASP A 107 -2.99 -2.12 -9.62
N VAL A 108 -3.92 -1.21 -9.31
CA VAL A 108 -3.58 0.05 -8.64
C VAL A 108 -2.95 -0.21 -7.28
N VAL A 109 -3.50 -1.12 -6.48
CA VAL A 109 -2.93 -1.48 -5.16
C VAL A 109 -1.54 -2.13 -5.31
N THR A 110 -1.35 -2.97 -6.33
CA THR A 110 -0.04 -3.57 -6.62
C THR A 110 0.98 -2.50 -6.98
N PHE A 111 0.61 -1.55 -7.85
CA PHE A 111 1.45 -0.41 -8.19
C PHE A 111 1.79 0.46 -6.97
N LEU A 112 0.80 0.77 -6.13
CA LEU A 112 1.01 1.55 -4.90
C LEU A 112 1.88 0.80 -3.88
N THR A 113 1.82 -0.53 -3.86
CA THR A 113 2.67 -1.37 -3.00
C THR A 113 4.12 -1.28 -3.46
N TRP A 114 4.37 -1.35 -4.76
CA TRP A 114 5.68 -1.11 -5.33
C TRP A 114 6.17 0.32 -5.06
N ALA A 115 5.32 1.34 -5.27
CA ALA A 115 5.67 2.72 -5.02
C ALA A 115 6.07 2.96 -3.55
N SER A 116 5.37 2.31 -2.62
CA SER A 116 5.66 2.37 -1.19
C SER A 116 6.89 1.56 -0.77
N GLU A 117 7.25 0.53 -1.53
CA GLU A 117 8.40 -0.34 -1.25
C GLU A 117 9.12 -0.82 -2.53
N PRO A 118 9.88 0.07 -3.21
CA PRO A 118 10.51 -0.26 -4.50
C PRO A 118 11.62 -1.31 -4.37
N THR A 119 12.16 -1.51 -3.16
CA THR A 119 13.23 -2.48 -2.86
C THR A 119 12.70 -3.83 -2.36
N LEU A 120 11.38 -4.07 -2.39
CA LEU A 120 10.75 -5.25 -1.80
C LEU A 120 11.35 -6.57 -2.31
N GLU A 121 11.51 -6.71 -3.62
CA GLU A 121 12.09 -7.90 -4.24
C GLU A 121 13.55 -8.13 -3.85
N ALA A 122 14.35 -7.06 -3.88
CA ALA A 122 15.76 -7.13 -3.47
C ALA A 122 15.88 -7.49 -1.98
N ARG A 123 15.05 -6.90 -1.13
CA ARG A 123 15.00 -7.16 0.31
C ARG A 123 14.63 -8.62 0.60
N LYS A 124 13.60 -9.16 -0.05
CA LYS A 124 13.20 -10.57 0.12
C LYS A 124 14.30 -11.52 -0.36
N ARG A 125 14.91 -11.24 -1.51
CA ARG A 125 16.00 -12.06 -2.07
C ARG A 125 17.23 -12.12 -1.15
N ILE A 126 17.66 -10.96 -0.63
CA ILE A 126 18.80 -10.90 0.30
C ILE A 126 18.42 -11.52 1.64
N GLY A 127 17.24 -11.18 2.18
CA GLY A 127 16.76 -11.69 3.46
C GLY A 127 16.69 -13.21 3.51
N PHE A 128 16.23 -13.87 2.44
CA PHE A 128 16.23 -15.33 2.36
C PHE A 128 17.63 -15.93 2.49
N LYS A 129 18.61 -15.38 1.76
CA LYS A 129 20.01 -15.81 1.86
C LYS A 129 20.57 -15.58 3.27
N THR A 130 20.27 -14.44 3.88
CA THR A 130 20.71 -14.09 5.23
C THR A 130 20.14 -15.04 6.28
N VAL A 131 18.86 -15.41 6.19
CA VAL A 131 18.23 -16.35 7.15
C VAL A 131 18.89 -17.73 7.09
N ILE A 132 19.15 -18.26 5.90
CA ILE A 132 19.85 -19.55 5.73
C ILE A 132 21.25 -19.48 6.35
N TYR A 133 22.00 -18.42 6.05
CA TYR A 133 23.33 -18.22 6.62
C TYR A 133 23.30 -18.19 8.16
N LEU A 134 22.36 -17.44 8.75
CA LEU A 134 22.22 -17.33 10.19
C LEU A 134 21.82 -18.65 10.84
N LEU A 135 20.99 -19.48 10.18
CA LEU A 135 20.62 -20.80 10.68
C LEU A 135 21.86 -21.71 10.76
N ILE A 136 22.65 -21.77 9.69
CA ILE A 136 23.90 -22.56 9.66
C ILE A 136 24.85 -22.06 10.75
N LEU A 137 25.06 -20.75 10.85
CA LEU A 137 25.93 -20.15 11.85
C LEU A 137 25.46 -20.48 13.27
N THR A 138 24.15 -20.41 13.53
CA THR A 138 23.55 -20.74 14.83
C THR A 138 23.83 -22.19 15.22
N VAL A 139 23.68 -23.14 14.29
CA VAL A 139 24.00 -24.56 14.53
C VAL A 139 25.49 -24.74 14.86
N LEU A 140 26.38 -24.12 14.07
CA LEU A 140 27.82 -24.21 14.30
C LEU A 140 28.22 -23.64 15.67
N VAL A 141 27.72 -22.45 16.02
CA VAL A 141 27.96 -21.80 17.32
C VAL A 141 27.41 -22.65 18.46
N TYR A 142 26.24 -23.26 18.30
CA TYR A 142 25.66 -24.16 19.30
C TYR A 142 26.53 -25.41 19.53
N LEU A 143 27.05 -26.02 18.47
CA LEU A 143 27.96 -27.17 18.59
C LEU A 143 29.28 -26.78 19.28
N VAL A 144 29.84 -25.61 18.96
CA VAL A 144 31.02 -25.06 19.64
C VAL A 144 30.73 -24.83 21.13
N LYS A 145 29.57 -24.22 21.46
CA LYS A 145 29.11 -24.05 22.84
C LYS A 145 29.05 -25.39 23.56
N LYS A 146 28.37 -26.40 22.98
CA LYS A 146 28.25 -27.73 23.58
C LYS A 146 29.62 -28.34 23.86
N LYS A 147 30.56 -28.25 22.90
CA LYS A 147 31.92 -28.77 23.06
C LYS A 147 32.71 -28.11 24.19
N ILE A 148 32.60 -26.79 24.36
CA ILE A 148 33.30 -26.06 25.42
C ILE A 148 32.72 -26.40 26.80
N TRP A 149 31.39 -26.44 26.93
CA TRP A 149 30.71 -26.63 28.20
C TRP A 149 30.77 -28.08 28.74
N LEU A 150 31.00 -29.08 27.88
CA LEU A 150 31.29 -30.45 28.30
C LEU A 150 32.48 -30.59 29.27
N ARG A 151 33.37 -29.60 29.33
CA ARG A 151 34.53 -29.60 30.26
C ARG A 151 34.17 -29.18 31.68
N ILE A 152 33.03 -28.52 31.87
CA ILE A 152 32.64 -27.86 33.12
C ILE A 152 31.41 -28.55 33.74
N GLU A 153 30.55 -29.16 32.91
CA GLU A 153 29.38 -29.89 33.40
C GLU A 153 29.79 -31.20 34.09
N PRO A 154 29.32 -31.46 35.34
CA PRO A 154 29.63 -32.69 36.05
C PRO A 154 28.99 -33.88 35.34
N LYS A 155 29.78 -34.94 35.10
CA LYS A 155 29.24 -36.24 34.70
C LYS A 155 28.42 -36.79 35.87
N VAL A 156 27.10 -36.77 35.75
CA VAL A 156 26.20 -37.58 36.58
C VAL A 156 26.17 -38.99 36.00
#